data_AF-A0A2T0TMZ1-F1
#
_entry.id   AF-A0A2T0TMZ1-F1
#
_cell.length_a   1.000
_cell.length_b   1.000
_cell.length_c   1.000
_cell.angle_alpha   90.00
_cell.angle_beta   90.00
_cell.angle_gamma   90.00
#
_symmetry.space_group_name_H-M   'P 1'
#
loop_
_entity.id
_entity.type
_entity.pdbx_description
1 polymer ?
#
loop_
_entity_poly.entity_id
_entity_poly.type
_entity_poly.pdbx_seq_one_letter_code
_entity_poly.pdbx_strand_id
1 'polypeptide(L)'
;MAKSIELEDITESCKRLSSYSNDTDSTGPAIAGKTIWLQSSWGFDGVNQYFYSTDGKNFTPIGTKTQLVWGSYRGDRLGIFNYNLTTDAGLIDVDAFTYRYASEASKK
;
A
#
# COMPACT_ATOMS: atom_id res chain seq x y z
N MET A 1 -16.66 24.41 4.19
CA MET A 1 -17.72 23.54 4.73
C MET A 1 -17.02 22.28 5.23
N ALA A 2 -16.74 22.21 6.53
CA ALA A 2 -15.97 21.12 7.13
C ALA A 2 -16.92 19.94 7.39
N LYS A 3 -16.64 18.78 6.81
CA LYS A 3 -17.37 17.54 7.10
C LYS A 3 -16.64 16.87 8.26
N SER A 4 -17.21 17.00 9.46
CA SER A 4 -16.82 16.25 10.64
C SER A 4 -17.03 14.76 10.37
N ILE A 5 -15.95 13.99 10.33
CA ILE A 5 -16.02 12.54 10.41
C ILE A 5 -16.12 12.22 11.89
N GLU A 6 -17.30 11.75 12.31
CA GLU A 6 -17.48 11.18 13.64
C GLU A 6 -16.70 9.86 13.68
N LEU A 7 -15.74 9.80 14.61
CA LEU A 7 -14.96 8.61 14.92
C LEU A 7 -15.85 7.65 15.70
N GLU A 8 -16.74 6.93 15.00
CA GLU A 8 -17.45 5.80 15.57
C GLU A 8 -16.52 4.57 15.60
N ASP A 9 -16.29 4.10 16.83
CA ASP A 9 -15.83 2.77 17.24
C ASP A 9 -14.51 2.22 16.68
N ILE A 10 -13.41 2.46 17.40
CA ILE A 10 -12.25 1.54 17.40
C ILE A 10 -12.22 0.81 18.75
N THR A 11 -13.03 -0.23 18.83
CA THR A 11 -12.86 -1.32 19.80
C THR A 11 -11.61 -2.13 19.41
N GLU A 12 -10.66 -2.20 20.34
CA GLU A 12 -9.33 -2.85 20.26
C GLU A 12 -8.35 -2.35 19.18
N SER A 13 -7.15 -1.95 19.62
CA SER A 13 -6.02 -1.59 18.75
C SER A 13 -5.52 -2.83 18.00
N CYS A 14 -6.14 -3.12 16.86
CA CYS A 14 -5.71 -4.18 15.96
C CYS A 14 -4.85 -3.56 14.84
N LYS A 15 -3.64 -4.09 14.62
CA LYS A 15 -2.83 -3.74 13.43
C LYS A 15 -3.58 -4.22 12.20
N ARG A 16 -3.89 -3.34 11.26
CA ARG A 16 -4.67 -3.67 10.06
C ARG A 16 -4.04 -3.09 8.81
N LEU A 17 -4.26 -3.80 7.71
CA LEU A 17 -4.05 -3.24 6.39
C LEU A 17 -5.30 -2.49 5.95
N SER A 18 -5.10 -1.36 5.30
CA SER A 18 -6.15 -0.63 4.60
C SER A 18 -5.60 -0.19 3.25
N SER A 19 -6.47 -0.11 2.25
CA SER A 19 -6.14 0.48 0.95
C SER A 19 -7.00 1.71 0.74
N TYR A 20 -6.36 2.79 0.31
CA TYR A 20 -7.02 4.03 -0.07
C TYR A 20 -6.70 4.34 -1.53
N SER A 21 -7.73 4.52 -2.35
CA SER A 21 -7.60 4.87 -3.76
C SER A 21 -8.84 5.61 -4.22
N ASN A 22 -8.68 6.74 -4.93
CA ASN A 22 -9.79 7.52 -5.51
C ASN A 22 -10.93 7.76 -4.50
N ASP A 23 -10.61 8.23 -3.29
CA ASP A 23 -11.57 8.47 -2.21
C ASP A 23 -12.35 7.23 -1.73
N THR A 24 -11.90 6.04 -2.12
CA THR A 24 -12.44 4.77 -1.65
C THR A 24 -11.48 4.16 -0.64
N ASP A 25 -11.94 4.09 0.61
CA ASP A 25 -11.31 3.31 1.66
C ASP A 25 -11.84 1.88 1.64
N SER A 26 -10.93 0.92 1.73
CA SER A 26 -11.26 -0.47 2.00
C SER A 26 -10.44 -0.98 3.16
N THR A 27 -11.14 -1.54 4.15
CA THR A 27 -10.52 -2.08 5.34
C THR A 27 -10.15 -3.54 5.12
N GLY A 28 -8.86 -3.82 5.15
CA GLY A 28 -8.29 -5.16 4.96
C GLY A 28 -8.23 -5.99 6.24
N PRO A 29 -7.49 -7.12 6.20
CA PRO A 29 -7.39 -8.04 7.31
C PRO A 29 -6.55 -7.49 8.47
N ALA A 30 -6.77 -8.07 9.65
CA ALA A 30 -5.87 -7.90 10.79
C ALA A 30 -4.52 -8.58 10.53
N ILE A 31 -3.45 -7.93 10.97
CA ILE A 31 -2.07 -8.39 10.85
C ILE A 31 -1.54 -8.76 12.24
N ALA A 32 -1.48 -10.06 12.51
CA ALA A 32 -0.92 -10.55 13.76
C ALA A 32 0.62 -10.37 13.81
N GLY A 33 1.28 -10.63 12.68
CA GLY A 33 2.75 -10.61 12.55
C GLY A 33 3.41 -9.25 12.76
N LYS A 34 4.73 -9.26 12.88
CA LYS A 34 5.57 -8.04 12.96
C LYS A 34 6.23 -7.66 11.63
N THR A 35 6.20 -8.58 10.67
CA THR A 35 6.80 -8.41 9.35
C THR A 35 5.71 -8.48 8.30
N ILE A 36 5.83 -7.64 7.27
CA ILE A 36 4.92 -7.61 6.14
C ILE A 36 5.71 -7.30 4.89
N TRP A 37 5.34 -7.94 3.78
CA TRP A 37 5.86 -7.63 2.46
C TRP A 37 4.79 -6.87 1.70
N LEU A 38 5.19 -5.77 1.08
CA LEU A 38 4.33 -4.93 0.25
C LEU A 38 4.83 -5.01 -1.19
N GLN A 39 3.90 -5.07 -2.13
CA GLN A 39 4.21 -5.11 -3.55
C GLN A 39 3.24 -4.24 -4.34
N SER A 40 3.77 -3.58 -5.35
CA SER A 40 3.01 -2.89 -6.39
C SER A 40 3.45 -3.47 -7.73
N SER A 41 2.49 -3.72 -8.62
CA SER A 41 2.75 -4.28 -9.94
C SER A 41 1.90 -3.55 -10.97
N TRP A 42 2.51 -3.14 -12.07
CA TRP A 42 1.84 -2.48 -13.19
C TRP A 42 2.43 -2.91 -14.53
N GLY A 43 1.59 -2.89 -15.56
CA GLY A 43 1.98 -3.19 -16.94
C GLY A 43 2.34 -1.92 -17.73
N PHE A 44 2.56 -2.11 -19.04
CA PHE A 44 2.75 -0.99 -19.98
C PHE A 44 1.50 -0.12 -20.14
N ASP A 45 0.33 -0.63 -19.77
CA ASP A 45 -0.92 0.13 -19.67
C ASP A 45 -0.93 1.10 -18.47
N GLY A 46 0.06 1.00 -17.58
CA GLY A 46 0.14 1.82 -16.37
C GLY A 46 -0.93 1.50 -15.34
N VAL A 47 -1.64 0.37 -15.47
CA VAL A 47 -2.63 -0.05 -14.48
C VAL A 47 -1.91 -0.76 -13.33
N ASN A 48 -1.92 -0.13 -12.17
CA ASN A 48 -1.30 -0.64 -10.95
C ASN A 48 -2.27 -1.46 -10.10
N GLN A 49 -1.76 -2.52 -9.47
CA GLN A 49 -2.41 -3.27 -8.40
C GLN A 49 -1.44 -3.41 -7.21
N TYR A 50 -1.94 -3.16 -6.01
CA TYR A 50 -1.21 -3.42 -4.77
C TYR A 50 -1.47 -4.82 -4.24
N PHE A 51 -0.45 -5.38 -3.59
CA PHE A 51 -0.47 -6.69 -2.94
C PHE A 51 0.26 -6.63 -1.60
N TYR A 52 -0.09 -7.55 -0.71
CA TYR A 52 0.63 -7.78 0.53
C TYR A 52 0.90 -9.27 0.75
N SER A 53 1.86 -9.58 1.61
CA SER A 53 2.13 -10.94 2.08
C SER A 53 2.56 -10.93 3.54
N THR A 54 2.17 -11.95 4.29
CA THR A 54 2.58 -12.19 5.69
C THR A 54 3.63 -13.29 5.82
N ASP A 55 3.95 -14.00 4.73
CA ASP A 55 4.92 -15.09 4.68
C ASP A 55 6.07 -14.84 3.68
N GLY A 56 6.02 -13.72 2.95
CA GLY A 56 7.00 -13.32 1.94
C GLY A 56 6.96 -14.17 0.66
N LYS A 57 5.97 -15.05 0.52
CA LYS A 57 5.85 -16.04 -0.57
C LYS A 57 4.55 -15.88 -1.34
N ASN A 58 3.44 -15.81 -0.62
CA ASN A 58 2.09 -15.73 -1.17
C ASN A 58 1.60 -14.28 -1.09
N PHE A 59 1.39 -13.66 -2.25
CA PHE A 59 0.97 -12.27 -2.36
C PHE A 59 -0.52 -12.18 -2.70
N THR A 60 -1.27 -11.52 -1.82
CA THR A 60 -2.72 -11.34 -1.94
C THR A 60 -3.00 -9.91 -2.40
N PRO A 61 -3.85 -9.70 -3.42
CA PRO A 61 -4.21 -8.34 -3.85
C PRO A 61 -4.99 -7.61 -2.75
N ILE A 62 -4.79 -6.30 -2.67
CA ILE A 62 -5.54 -5.42 -1.78
C ILE A 62 -5.90 -4.11 -2.49
N GLY A 63 -7.12 -3.63 -2.23
CA GLY A 63 -7.67 -2.46 -2.91
C GLY A 63 -8.01 -2.70 -4.38
N THR A 64 -8.49 -1.65 -5.03
CA THR A 64 -8.82 -1.67 -6.45
C THR A 64 -7.59 -1.34 -7.29
N LYS A 65 -7.67 -1.66 -8.59
CA LYS A 65 -6.64 -1.24 -9.55
C LYS A 65 -6.70 0.27 -9.74
N THR A 66 -5.54 0.91 -9.83
CA THR A 66 -5.43 2.36 -10.05
C THR A 66 -4.62 2.66 -11.31
N GLN A 67 -5.05 3.67 -12.07
CA GLN A 67 -4.28 4.14 -13.22
C GLN A 67 -3.15 5.02 -12.72
N LEU A 68 -1.92 4.71 -13.13
CA LEU A 68 -0.80 5.62 -12.94
C LEU A 68 -0.98 6.85 -13.84
N VAL A 69 -0.82 8.03 -13.28
CA VAL A 69 -1.05 9.32 -13.96
C VAL A 69 0.20 10.19 -13.92
N TRP A 70 0.27 11.10 -14.89
CA TRP A 70 1.22 12.20 -14.86
C TRP A 70 0.58 13.40 -14.14
N GLY A 71 1.29 14.02 -13.20
CA GLY A 71 0.75 15.14 -12.43
C GLY A 71 1.82 15.96 -11.72
N SER A 72 1.57 17.26 -11.52
CA SER A 72 2.50 18.14 -10.77
C SER A 72 3.95 18.11 -11.29
N TYR A 73 4.12 18.09 -12.63
CA TYR A 73 5.41 17.98 -13.33
C TYR A 73 6.23 16.73 -12.98
N ARG A 74 5.58 15.69 -12.47
CA ARG A 74 6.22 14.43 -12.11
C ARG A 74 5.32 13.25 -12.48
N GLY A 75 5.92 12.09 -12.69
CA GLY A 75 5.17 10.83 -12.72
C GLY A 75 4.89 10.33 -11.31
N ASP A 76 3.95 9.40 -11.20
CA ASP A 76 3.73 8.61 -9.99
C ASP A 76 5.01 7.91 -9.53
N ARG A 77 5.16 7.78 -8.21
CA ARG A 77 6.30 7.13 -7.56
C ARG A 77 5.82 6.21 -6.46
N LEU A 78 6.59 5.16 -6.24
CA LEU A 78 6.46 4.36 -5.02
C LEU A 78 7.13 5.08 -3.86
N GLY A 79 6.48 5.05 -2.69
CA GLY A 79 7.00 5.58 -1.45
C GLY A 79 6.53 4.76 -0.26
N ILE A 80 7.40 4.62 0.74
CA ILE A 80 7.07 4.07 2.05
C ILE A 80 7.17 5.21 3.04
N PHE A 81 6.14 5.37 3.86
CA PHE A 81 6.07 6.42 4.87
C PHE A 81 5.60 5.82 6.19
N ASN A 82 6.10 6.37 7.29
CA ASN A 82 5.68 6.04 8.65
C ASN A 82 5.36 7.36 9.35
N TYR A 83 4.20 7.42 9.99
CA TYR A 83 3.75 8.61 10.70
C TYR A 83 2.87 8.21 11.88
N ASN A 84 2.83 9.09 12.89
CA ASN A 84 2.02 8.94 14.07
C ASN A 84 1.29 10.26 14.33
N LEU A 85 -0.03 10.18 14.54
CA LEU A 85 -0.87 11.37 14.71
C LEU A 85 -0.84 11.95 16.14
N THR A 86 -0.26 11.23 17.10
CA THR A 86 -0.37 11.56 18.54
C THR A 86 0.94 12.04 19.14
N THR A 87 2.05 11.37 18.81
CA THR A 87 3.36 11.60 19.43
C THR A 87 4.46 11.32 18.41
N ASP A 88 5.65 11.91 18.62
CA ASP A 88 6.84 11.59 17.83
C ASP A 88 7.45 10.25 18.32
N ALA A 89 6.76 9.17 17.98
CA ALA A 89 7.09 7.81 18.38
C ALA A 89 6.62 6.79 17.34
N GLY A 90 7.29 5.63 17.33
CA GLY A 90 7.03 4.55 16.39
C GLY A 90 8.08 4.51 15.29
N LEU A 91 8.63 3.32 15.05
CA LEU A 91 9.72 3.08 14.12
C LEU A 91 9.33 1.92 13.22
N ILE A 92 9.81 1.94 11.97
CA ILE A 92 9.75 0.79 11.06
C ILE A 92 11.15 0.48 10.58
N ASP A 93 11.44 -0.81 10.43
CA ASP A 93 12.67 -1.28 9.82
C ASP A 93 12.34 -1.77 8.41
N VAL A 94 12.89 -1.08 7.39
CA VAL A 94 12.76 -1.50 5.99
C VAL A 94 13.99 -2.30 5.60
N ASP A 95 13.87 -3.62 5.65
CA ASP A 95 14.98 -4.55 5.39
C ASP A 95 15.48 -4.47 3.94
N ALA A 96 14.56 -4.41 2.97
CA ALA A 96 14.90 -4.35 1.56
C ALA A 96 13.82 -3.69 0.70
N PHE A 97 14.26 -3.12 -0.42
CA PHE A 97 13.40 -2.70 -1.52
C PHE A 97 13.91 -3.33 -2.82
N THR A 98 13.09 -4.16 -3.46
CA THR A 98 13.45 -4.83 -4.73
C THR A 98 12.55 -4.34 -5.85
N TYR A 99 13.14 -3.77 -6.89
CA TYR A 99 12.44 -3.41 -8.11
C TYR A 99 12.74 -4.43 -9.20
N ARG A 100 11.69 -5.12 -9.69
CA ARG A 100 11.79 -6.06 -10.80
C ARG A 100 11.06 -5.48 -11.99
N TYR A 101 11.72 -5.50 -13.14
CA TYR A 101 11.12 -5.19 -14.42
C TYR A 101 11.39 -6.36 -15.36
N ALA A 102 10.37 -6.76 -16.13
CA ALA A 102 10.55 -7.71 -17.22
C ALA A 102 10.64 -6.92 -18.52
N SER A 103 11.73 -7.09 -19.27
CA SER A 103 11.74 -6.68 -20.67
C SER A 103 11.00 -7.74 -21.50
N GLU A 104 10.27 -7.32 -22.53
CA GLU A 104 9.62 -8.20 -23.53
C GLU A 104 10.58 -9.28 -24.10
N ALA A 105 11.90 -9.03 -24.11
CA ALA A 105 12.93 -9.96 -24.57
C ALA A 105 13.14 -11.23 -23.70
N SER A 106 12.45 -11.36 -22.57
CA SER A 106 12.56 -12.53 -21.66
C SER A 106 11.60 -13.68 -21.99
N LYS A 107 10.70 -13.49 -22.97
CA LYS A 107 9.86 -14.56 -23.54
C LYS A 107 10.63 -15.24 -24.67
N LYS A 108 11.49 -16.20 -24.34
CA LYS A 108 12.04 -17.18 -25.30
C LYS A 108 11.48 -18.55 -24.99
#